data_AF-X1N258-F1
#
_entry.id   AF-X1N258-F1
#
_cell.length_a   1.000
_cell.length_b   1.000
_cell.length_c   1.000
_cell.angle_alpha   90.00
_cell.angle_beta   90.00
_cell.angle_gamma   90.00
#
_symmetry.space_group_name_H-M   'P 1'
#
loop_
_entity.id
_entity.type
_entity.pdbx_description
1 polymer ?
#
loop_
_entity_poly.entity_id
_entity_poly.type
_entity_poly.pdbx_seq_one_letter_code
_entity_poly.pdbx_strand_id
1 'polypeptide(L)'
;WDFTTPNAGFAIWLEDMERQKVYNGTAWVFFGSTVNHESLTGVTPDQHHPQAHTLGSHTTKEHAELTEVTPDQHHPQAHTLGSHNTKGHGELDGVTSDQHHIKTGNYEVFGLTEEVTAFPAAEAANLGRFMRERASAGEVTRLCVCVQNAASDYEWVQLAIST
;
A
#
# COMPACT_ATOMS: atom_id res chain seq x y z
N TRP A 1 -73.80 25.23 -54.46
CA TRP A 1 -72.44 24.85 -54.05
C TRP A 1 -71.55 24.98 -55.26
N ASP A 2 -70.57 25.88 -55.19
CA ASP A 2 -69.51 25.96 -56.19
C ASP A 2 -68.38 25.04 -55.75
N PHE A 3 -67.96 24.12 -56.61
CA PHE A 3 -66.96 23.12 -56.30
C PHE A 3 -65.60 23.62 -56.79
N THR A 4 -64.84 24.24 -55.90
CA THR A 4 -63.45 24.61 -56.17
C THR A 4 -62.56 23.41 -55.91
N THR A 5 -61.78 22.98 -56.92
CA THR A 5 -60.68 22.04 -56.67
C THR A 5 -59.60 22.80 -55.88
N PRO A 6 -59.27 22.40 -54.65
CA PRO A 6 -58.26 23.10 -53.86
C PRO A 6 -56.90 23.04 -54.55
N ASN A 7 -56.11 24.10 -54.44
CA ASN A 7 -54.68 24.04 -54.78
C ASN A 7 -53.87 23.57 -53.54
N ALA A 8 -52.56 23.41 -53.65
CA ALA A 8 -51.76 22.90 -52.52
C ALA A 8 -51.87 23.81 -51.28
N GLY A 9 -52.05 23.20 -50.09
CA GLY A 9 -52.05 23.92 -48.80
C GLY A 9 -53.42 24.20 -48.18
N PHE A 10 -54.52 23.82 -48.83
CA PHE A 10 -55.86 23.87 -48.22
C PHE A 10 -56.03 22.80 -47.14
N ALA A 11 -56.65 23.16 -46.01
CA ALA A 11 -56.98 22.22 -44.93
C ALA A 11 -58.49 22.24 -44.63
N ILE A 12 -59.05 21.06 -44.36
CA ILE A 12 -60.43 20.89 -43.91
C ILE A 12 -60.46 20.18 -42.57
N TRP A 13 -61.37 20.60 -41.69
CA TRP A 13 -61.72 19.88 -40.48
C TRP A 13 -62.96 19.01 -40.74
N LEU A 14 -62.83 17.71 -40.54
CA LEU A 14 -63.95 16.77 -40.66
C LEU A 14 -64.53 16.52 -39.28
N GLU A 15 -65.63 17.19 -38.96
CA GLU A 15 -66.28 17.17 -37.65
C GLU A 15 -66.68 15.74 -37.24
N ASP A 16 -67.25 14.95 -38.14
CA ASP A 16 -67.70 13.56 -37.87
C ASP A 16 -66.58 12.59 -37.48
N MET A 17 -65.33 12.93 -37.77
CA MET A 17 -64.17 12.10 -37.44
C MET A 17 -63.18 12.81 -36.53
N GLU A 18 -63.47 14.04 -36.11
CA GLU A 18 -62.58 14.91 -35.35
C GLU A 18 -61.15 14.96 -35.91
N ARG A 19 -61.03 15.06 -37.25
CA ARG A 19 -59.74 14.95 -37.95
C ARG A 19 -59.53 16.06 -38.97
N GLN A 20 -58.32 16.62 -38.96
CA GLN A 20 -57.85 17.57 -39.97
C GLN A 20 -57.24 16.84 -41.18
N LYS A 21 -57.65 17.21 -42.39
CA LYS A 21 -57.02 16.79 -43.65
C LYS A 21 -56.45 17.97 -44.41
N VAL A 22 -55.37 17.75 -45.15
CA VAL A 22 -54.73 18.73 -46.04
C VAL A 22 -54.74 18.21 -47.47
N TYR A 23 -54.99 19.09 -48.45
CA TYR A 23 -54.89 18.74 -49.86
C TYR A 23 -53.44 18.87 -50.35
N ASN A 24 -52.86 17.76 -50.80
CA ASN A 24 -51.46 17.72 -51.27
C ASN A 24 -51.30 18.03 -52.76
N GLY A 25 -52.35 18.51 -53.43
CA GLY A 25 -52.39 18.75 -54.87
C GLY A 25 -53.06 17.65 -55.69
N THR A 26 -53.21 16.43 -55.15
CA THR A 26 -53.86 15.30 -55.84
C THR A 26 -54.91 14.58 -54.99
N ALA A 27 -54.78 14.59 -53.67
CA ALA A 27 -55.71 13.95 -52.74
C ALA A 27 -55.76 14.66 -51.38
N TRP A 28 -56.84 14.41 -50.64
CA TRP A 28 -56.96 14.81 -49.23
C TRP A 28 -56.29 13.78 -48.33
N VAL A 29 -55.20 14.19 -47.67
CA VAL A 29 -54.39 13.34 -46.79
C VAL A 29 -54.47 13.83 -45.34
N PHE A 30 -54.18 12.97 -44.35
CA PHE A 30 -54.20 13.39 -42.94
C PHE A 30 -53.09 14.41 -42.66
N PHE A 31 -53.37 15.40 -41.80
CA PHE A 31 -52.34 16.33 -41.35
C PHE A 31 -51.17 15.55 -40.71
N GLY A 32 -49.94 15.83 -41.15
CA GLY A 32 -48.73 15.10 -40.73
C GLY A 32 -48.42 13.81 -41.50
N SER A 33 -49.33 13.27 -42.32
CA SER A 33 -49.06 12.02 -43.07
C SER A 33 -48.09 12.16 -44.25
N THR A 34 -47.79 13.39 -44.67
CA THR A 34 -46.71 13.68 -45.63
C THR A 34 -45.35 13.81 -44.96
N VAL A 35 -45.29 13.70 -43.62
CA VAL A 35 -44.04 13.70 -42.87
C VAL A 35 -43.65 12.25 -42.61
N ASN A 36 -42.82 11.68 -43.48
CA ASN A 36 -42.12 10.43 -43.23
C ASN A 36 -40.66 10.71 -42.84
N HIS A 37 -39.89 9.70 -42.40
CA HIS A 37 -38.48 9.89 -42.07
C HIS A 37 -37.67 10.52 -43.20
N GLU A 38 -38.04 10.25 -44.46
CA GLU A 38 -37.38 10.80 -45.65
C GLU A 38 -37.67 12.30 -45.87
N SER A 39 -38.74 12.82 -45.28
CA SER A 39 -39.13 14.24 -45.37
C SER A 39 -38.36 15.15 -44.40
N LEU A 40 -37.67 14.57 -43.42
CA LEU A 40 -36.86 15.29 -42.43
C LEU A 40 -35.48 15.62 -43.02
N THR A 41 -35.38 16.69 -43.82
CA THR A 41 -34.09 17.17 -44.31
C THR A 41 -33.27 17.76 -43.17
N GLY A 42 -32.01 17.32 -43.01
CA GLY A 42 -31.11 17.83 -41.97
C GLY A 42 -31.24 17.14 -40.62
N VAL A 43 -32.03 16.06 -40.52
CA VAL A 43 -32.06 15.18 -39.36
C VAL A 43 -31.37 13.86 -39.69
N THR A 44 -30.21 13.58 -39.08
CA THR A 44 -29.54 12.28 -39.21
C THR A 44 -30.07 11.30 -38.15
N PRO A 45 -29.96 9.97 -38.38
CA PRO A 45 -30.32 8.97 -37.37
C PRO A 45 -29.68 9.21 -35.99
N ASP A 46 -28.49 9.83 -35.97
CA ASP A 46 -27.71 10.12 -34.76
C ASP A 46 -28.24 11.29 -33.92
N GLN A 47 -29.24 12.03 -34.41
CA GLN A 47 -29.77 13.21 -33.71
C GLN A 47 -31.00 12.93 -32.83
N HIS A 48 -31.61 11.74 -32.92
CA HIS A 48 -32.77 11.36 -32.07
C HIS A 48 -32.58 10.06 -31.29
N HIS A 49 -31.45 9.38 -31.45
CA HIS A 49 -31.04 8.28 -30.58
C HIS A 49 -29.91 8.74 -29.65
N PRO A 50 -29.89 8.30 -28.37
CA PRO A 50 -28.69 8.42 -27.56
C PRO A 50 -27.54 7.73 -28.30
N GLN A 51 -26.45 8.46 -28.56
CA GLN A 51 -25.26 7.86 -29.12
C GLN A 51 -24.84 6.69 -28.22
N ALA A 52 -24.73 5.50 -28.80
CA ALA A 52 -24.15 4.36 -28.11
C ALA A 52 -22.68 4.71 -27.83
N HIS A 53 -22.42 5.22 -26.64
CA HIS A 53 -21.07 5.43 -26.16
C HIS A 53 -20.48 4.04 -25.93
N THR A 54 -19.39 3.74 -26.63
CA THR A 54 -18.59 2.56 -26.30
C THR A 54 -17.72 2.90 -25.10
N LEU A 55 -17.13 1.90 -24.45
CA LEU A 55 -16.20 2.16 -23.34
C LEU A 55 -15.06 3.10 -23.77
N GLY A 56 -14.62 3.02 -25.03
CA GLY A 56 -13.64 3.94 -25.62
C GLY A 56 -14.12 5.40 -25.72
N SER A 57 -15.43 5.66 -25.71
CA SER A 57 -15.99 7.01 -25.69
C SER A 57 -15.87 7.70 -24.32
N HIS A 58 -15.54 6.96 -23.26
CA HIS A 58 -15.48 7.45 -21.88
C HIS A 58 -14.07 7.36 -21.26
N THR A 59 -13.08 6.90 -22.02
CA THR A 59 -11.71 6.74 -21.55
C THR A 59 -10.76 7.48 -22.48
N THR A 60 -9.90 8.34 -21.95
CA THR A 60 -8.80 8.97 -22.72
C THR A 60 -7.65 8.02 -23.00
N LYS A 61 -7.73 6.76 -22.54
CA LYS A 61 -6.76 5.69 -22.80
C LYS A 61 -7.48 4.35 -22.99
N GLU A 62 -7.31 3.73 -24.16
CA GLU A 62 -7.72 2.35 -24.36
C GLU A 62 -6.86 1.40 -23.52
N HIS A 63 -7.33 0.18 -23.23
CA HIS A 63 -6.54 -0.82 -22.49
C HIS A 63 -5.16 -1.10 -23.10
N ALA A 64 -5.02 -0.94 -24.43
CA ALA A 64 -3.75 -1.08 -25.14
C ALA A 64 -2.75 0.06 -24.84
N GLU A 65 -3.21 1.19 -24.31
CA GLU A 65 -2.40 2.37 -23.95
C GLU A 65 -1.97 2.38 -22.48
N LEU A 66 -2.32 1.34 -21.71
CA LEU A 66 -1.83 1.11 -20.34
C LEU A 66 -0.40 0.53 -20.31
N THR A 67 0.45 0.96 -21.24
CA THR A 67 1.83 0.47 -21.40
C THR A 67 2.77 0.90 -20.27
N GLU A 68 2.32 1.79 -19.40
CA GLU A 68 3.08 2.36 -18.28
C GLU A 68 2.54 1.94 -16.91
N VAL A 69 1.48 1.11 -16.88
CA VAL A 69 0.98 0.56 -15.63
C VAL A 69 1.83 -0.63 -15.24
N THR A 70 2.83 -0.39 -14.40
CA THR A 70 3.65 -1.47 -13.85
C THR A 70 2.85 -2.27 -12.83
N PRO A 71 3.19 -3.56 -12.60
CA PRO A 71 2.52 -4.39 -11.58
C PRO A 71 2.45 -3.75 -10.18
N ASP A 72 3.39 -2.86 -9.86
CA ASP A 72 3.50 -2.15 -8.58
C ASP A 72 2.50 -1.00 -8.41
N GLN A 73 1.80 -0.59 -9.47
CA GLN A 73 0.83 0.52 -9.41
C GLN A 73 -0.60 0.07 -9.08
N HIS A 74 -0.91 -1.24 -9.10
CA HIS A 74 -2.26 -1.76 -8.83
C HIS A 74 -2.31 -2.86 -7.74
N HIS A 75 -1.17 -3.38 -7.27
CA HIS A 75 -1.13 -4.25 -6.10
C HIS A 75 -0.43 -3.56 -4.93
N PRO A 76 -0.91 -3.73 -3.68
CA PRO A 76 -0.05 -3.51 -2.53
C PRO A 76 1.19 -4.38 -2.75
N GLN A 77 2.38 -3.76 -2.74
CA GLN A 77 3.63 -4.49 -2.92
C GLN A 77 3.60 -5.74 -2.05
N ALA A 78 3.64 -6.92 -2.67
CA ALA A 78 3.75 -8.16 -1.94
C ALA A 78 5.17 -8.18 -1.34
N HIS A 79 5.30 -7.57 -0.16
CA HIS A 79 6.51 -7.60 0.61
C HIS A 79 6.76 -9.07 0.98
N THR A 80 7.75 -9.69 0.35
CA THR A 80 8.24 -10.99 0.81
C THR A 80 8.86 -10.77 2.19
N LEU A 81 8.90 -11.80 3.06
CA LEU A 81 9.68 -11.69 4.32
C LEU A 81 11.14 -11.26 4.06
N GLY A 82 11.65 -11.51 2.84
CA GLY A 82 12.93 -11.02 2.32
C GLY A 82 13.05 -9.49 2.21
N SER A 83 11.96 -8.76 2.00
CA SER A 83 12.00 -7.28 1.97
C SER A 83 11.88 -6.65 3.36
N HIS A 84 11.70 -7.46 4.42
CA HIS A 84 11.71 -7.03 5.82
C HIS A 84 12.94 -7.53 6.59
N ASN A 85 13.74 -8.43 6.01
CA ASN A 85 14.90 -9.04 6.67
C ASN A 85 16.26 -8.46 6.23
N THR A 86 16.26 -7.35 5.46
CA THR A 86 17.49 -6.66 5.05
C THR A 86 18.11 -5.77 6.10
N LYS A 87 17.52 -5.66 7.31
CA LYS A 87 18.15 -4.93 8.40
C LYS A 87 19.41 -5.67 8.86
N GLY A 88 20.50 -5.46 8.14
CA GLY A 88 21.83 -5.74 8.62
C GLY A 88 22.08 -4.94 9.92
N HIS A 89 22.96 -5.43 10.78
CA HIS A 89 23.23 -4.83 12.09
C HIS A 89 23.56 -3.32 12.06
N GLY A 90 23.97 -2.76 10.91
CA GLY A 90 24.22 -1.33 10.72
C GLY A 90 22.97 -0.45 10.50
N GLU A 91 21.80 -1.05 10.24
CA GLU A 91 20.51 -0.35 10.05
C GLU A 91 19.64 -0.34 11.32
N LEU A 92 20.18 -0.83 12.43
CA LEU A 92 19.57 -0.78 13.76
C LEU A 92 20.01 0.53 14.45
N ASP A 93 19.45 1.65 14.03
CA ASP A 93 19.58 2.90 14.76
C ASP A 93 18.69 2.88 16.02
N GLY A 94 19.19 3.43 17.13
CA GLY A 94 18.45 3.46 18.40
C GLY A 94 18.32 2.11 19.12
N VAL A 95 19.08 1.09 18.71
CA VAL A 95 19.31 -0.15 19.48
C VAL A 95 20.68 -0.07 20.15
N THR A 96 20.69 0.26 21.44
CA THR A 96 21.87 0.23 22.30
C THR A 96 22.17 -1.21 22.75
N SER A 97 23.39 -1.46 23.23
CA SER A 97 23.81 -2.75 23.81
C SER A 97 22.83 -3.29 24.85
N ASP A 98 22.14 -2.38 25.54
CA ASP A 98 21.26 -2.68 26.67
C ASP A 98 19.85 -3.13 26.21
N GLN A 99 19.52 -2.97 24.93
CA GLN A 99 18.23 -3.35 24.36
C GLN A 99 18.18 -4.78 23.81
N HIS A 100 19.32 -5.46 23.68
CA HIS A 100 19.39 -6.87 23.21
C HIS A 100 19.81 -7.85 24.31
N HIS A 101 20.25 -7.37 25.47
CA HIS A 101 20.53 -8.24 26.61
C HIS A 101 19.36 -8.12 27.60
N ILE A 102 18.59 -9.20 27.73
CA ILE A 102 17.62 -9.32 28.82
C ILE A 102 18.42 -9.30 30.12
N LYS A 103 18.38 -8.17 30.83
CA LYS A 103 18.89 -8.08 32.20
C LYS A 103 17.99 -8.93 33.11
N THR A 104 18.33 -10.20 33.25
CA THR A 104 17.62 -11.12 34.15
C THR A 104 18.30 -11.11 35.52
N GLY A 105 18.05 -10.04 36.28
CA GLY A 105 18.52 -9.91 37.67
C GLY A 105 20.01 -9.62 37.83
N ASN A 106 20.46 -9.46 39.08
CA ASN A 106 21.83 -9.07 39.47
C ASN A 106 22.93 -10.10 39.11
N TYR A 107 22.67 -11.04 38.21
CA TYR A 107 23.64 -12.01 37.73
C TYR A 107 23.68 -11.94 36.20
N GLU A 108 24.48 -11.00 35.71
CA GLU A 108 24.89 -10.97 34.32
C GLU A 108 25.84 -12.16 34.11
N VAL A 109 25.30 -13.27 33.58
CA VAL A 109 26.13 -14.38 33.12
C VAL A 109 26.76 -13.93 31.80
N PHE A 110 27.90 -13.25 31.90
CA PHE A 110 28.74 -12.98 30.76
C PHE A 110 29.13 -14.31 30.11
N GLY A 111 28.79 -14.46 28.82
CA GLY A 111 29.33 -15.54 28.00
C GLY A 111 30.86 -15.45 28.09
N LEU A 112 31.46 -16.43 28.75
CA LEU A 112 32.87 -16.48 29.13
C LEU A 112 33.20 -15.45 30.23
N THR A 113 33.27 -15.92 31.47
CA THR A 113 33.94 -15.21 32.58
C THR A 113 35.29 -14.70 32.06
N GLU A 114 35.43 -13.38 31.96
CA GLU A 114 36.57 -12.65 31.40
C GLU A 114 37.87 -13.31 31.89
N GLU A 115 38.56 -14.03 30.98
CA GLU A 115 39.86 -14.60 31.29
C GLU A 115 40.87 -13.45 31.18
N VAL A 116 41.45 -13.07 32.31
CA VAL A 116 42.40 -11.95 32.42
C VAL A 116 43.81 -12.49 32.65
N THR A 117 44.82 -11.76 32.17
CA THR A 117 46.23 -12.12 32.43
C THR A 117 46.70 -11.64 33.81
N ALA A 118 45.97 -10.71 34.42
CA ALA A 118 46.14 -10.26 35.79
C ALA A 118 44.80 -9.69 36.30
N PHE A 119 44.49 -9.88 37.58
CA PHE A 119 43.31 -9.23 38.16
C PHE A 119 43.50 -7.70 38.22
N PRO A 120 42.47 -6.91 37.88
CA PRO A 120 42.48 -5.48 38.12
C PRO A 120 42.44 -5.17 39.62
N ALA A 121 42.62 -3.89 39.97
CA ALA A 121 42.48 -3.45 41.36
C ALA A 121 41.14 -3.90 41.96
N ALA A 122 41.18 -4.42 43.18
CA ALA A 122 39.96 -4.71 43.92
C ALA A 122 39.36 -3.38 44.38
N GLU A 123 38.18 -3.05 43.86
CA GLU A 123 37.49 -1.79 44.09
C GLU A 123 35.97 -1.96 43.97
N ALA A 124 35.21 -0.95 44.37
CA ALA A 124 33.74 -0.96 44.35
C ALA A 124 33.16 -1.33 42.97
N ALA A 125 33.81 -0.88 41.89
CA ALA A 125 33.39 -1.19 40.52
C ALA A 125 33.50 -2.68 40.17
N ASN A 126 34.30 -3.44 40.93
CA ASN A 126 34.53 -4.86 40.71
C ASN A 126 33.79 -5.76 41.72
N LEU A 127 33.07 -5.22 42.71
CA LEU A 127 32.41 -5.99 43.75
C LEU A 127 31.43 -7.04 43.17
N GLY A 128 31.55 -8.30 43.61
CA GLY A 128 30.71 -9.41 43.17
C GLY A 128 31.09 -10.00 41.80
N ARG A 129 32.07 -9.43 41.09
CA ARG A 129 32.54 -9.99 39.82
C ARG A 129 33.28 -11.31 40.06
N PHE A 130 32.96 -12.31 39.25
CA PHE A 130 33.75 -13.54 39.11
C PHE A 130 34.73 -13.37 37.95
N MET A 131 36.00 -13.70 38.16
CA MET A 131 37.04 -13.61 37.13
C MET A 131 37.93 -14.84 37.13
N ARG A 132 38.44 -15.18 35.94
CA ARG A 132 39.45 -16.23 35.77
C ARG A 132 40.77 -15.58 35.40
N GLU A 133 41.80 -15.77 36.21
CA GLU A 133 43.15 -15.32 35.87
C GLU A 133 43.95 -16.48 35.28
N ARG A 134 44.59 -16.23 34.13
CA ARG A 134 45.61 -17.10 33.56
C ARG A 134 46.74 -16.23 33.00
N ALA A 135 47.91 -16.29 33.64
CA ALA A 135 49.05 -15.43 33.27
C ALA A 135 49.57 -15.69 31.85
N SER A 136 49.53 -16.93 31.37
CA SER A 136 49.96 -17.35 30.03
C SER A 136 49.38 -18.72 29.65
N ALA A 137 49.47 -19.09 28.37
CA ALA A 137 49.07 -20.43 27.92
C ALA A 137 49.87 -21.52 28.65
N GLY A 138 49.18 -22.49 29.24
CA GLY A 138 49.80 -23.57 30.02
C GLY A 138 50.01 -23.26 31.50
N GLU A 139 49.76 -22.03 31.94
CA GLU A 139 49.77 -21.67 33.37
C GLU A 139 48.45 -21.99 34.06
N VAL A 140 48.49 -22.03 35.39
CA VAL A 140 47.34 -22.28 36.26
C VAL A 140 46.22 -21.27 36.00
N THR A 141 44.97 -21.72 36.12
CA THR A 141 43.80 -20.83 36.07
C THR A 141 43.24 -20.67 37.47
N ARG A 142 43.14 -19.43 37.95
CA ARG A 142 42.53 -19.10 39.25
C ARG A 142 41.15 -18.52 39.03
N LEU A 143 40.14 -19.06 39.70
CA LEU A 143 38.81 -18.48 39.76
C LEU A 143 38.68 -17.68 41.05
N CYS A 144 38.47 -16.37 40.94
CA CYS A 144 38.34 -15.46 42.09
C CYS A 144 37.02 -14.68 42.03
N VAL A 145 36.55 -14.24 43.20
CA VAL A 145 35.44 -13.29 43.36
C VAL A 145 35.92 -12.06 44.11
N CYS A 146 35.53 -10.87 43.68
CA CYS A 146 35.83 -9.63 44.41
C CYS A 146 34.79 -9.45 45.52
N VAL A 147 35.27 -9.28 46.76
CA VAL A 147 34.43 -9.07 47.94
C VAL A 147 34.82 -7.78 48.66
N GLN A 148 33.89 -7.26 49.46
CA GLN A 148 34.14 -6.14 50.35
C GLN A 148 34.48 -6.69 51.75
N ASN A 149 35.71 -6.49 52.19
CA ASN A 149 36.19 -6.95 53.51
C ASN A 149 35.81 -5.94 54.62
N ALA A 150 35.85 -4.63 54.32
CA ALA A 150 35.42 -3.55 55.22
C ALA A 150 34.77 -2.40 54.45
N ALA A 151 34.29 -1.34 55.14
CA ALA A 151 33.45 -0.28 54.56
C ALA A 151 33.99 0.36 53.25
N SER A 152 35.30 0.33 53.02
CA SER A 152 35.93 0.78 51.77
C SER A 152 37.04 -0.12 51.23
N ASP A 153 37.26 -1.29 51.84
CA ASP A 153 38.35 -2.20 51.46
C ASP A 153 37.79 -3.39 50.70
N TYR A 154 38.37 -3.64 49.52
CA TYR A 154 37.97 -4.70 48.60
C TYR A 154 39.13 -5.65 48.37
N GLU A 155 38.83 -6.93 48.17
CA GLU A 155 39.84 -7.95 47.88
C GLU A 155 39.33 -9.01 46.91
N TRP A 156 40.27 -9.65 46.21
CA TRP A 156 40.00 -10.84 45.40
C TRP A 156 40.17 -12.10 46.25
N VAL A 157 39.10 -12.86 46.43
CA VAL A 157 39.12 -14.14 47.13
C VAL A 157 39.13 -15.26 46.11
N GLN A 158 40.16 -16.11 46.17
CA GLN A 158 40.24 -17.29 45.32
C GLN A 158 39.25 -18.36 45.78
N LEU A 159 38.43 -18.85 44.85
CA LEU A 159 37.45 -19.91 45.07
C LEU A 159 37.96 -21.27 44.59
N ALA A 160 38.70 -21.28 43.47
CA ALA A 160 39.23 -22.50 42.89
C ALA A 160 40.51 -22.23 42.09
N ILE A 161 41.28 -23.29 41.87
CA ILE A 161 42.46 -23.31 40.99
C ILE A 161 42.43 -24.58 40.14
N SER A 162 42.72 -24.41 38.84
CA SER A 162 42.99 -25.52 37.92
C SER A 162 44.48 -25.50 37.60
N THR A 163 45.16 -26.59 37.92
CA THR A 163 46.58 -26.82 37.64
C THR A 163 46.77 -27.76 36.47
#